data_AF-A0A924CG50-F1
#
_entry.id   AF-A0A924CG50-F1
#
_cell.length_a   1.000
_cell.length_b   1.000
_cell.length_c   1.000
_cell.angle_alpha   90.00
_cell.angle_beta   90.00
_cell.angle_gamma   90.00
#
_symmetry.space_group_name_H-M   'P 1'
#
loop_
_entity.id
_entity.type
_entity.pdbx_description
1 polymer ?
#
loop_
_entity_poly.entity_id
_entity_poly.type
_entity_poly.pdbx_seq_one_letter_code
_entity_poly.pdbx_strand_id
1 'polypeptide(L)'
;MNSTTAALTILFNKIPRRHSIENIKDINSILTEYEDLLKKIESINSFYEKNTMVFFDDLDSVRLKIKKSTDNKASKKMKDNFFDEASGELKDSMQALIEIYAGGNETL
;
A
#
# COMPACT_ATOMS: atom_id res chain seq x y z
N MET A 1 -14.37 -3.86 16.14
CA MET A 1 -13.40 -3.87 15.02
C MET A 1 -12.05 -3.42 15.57
N ASN A 2 -10.98 -4.17 15.34
CA ASN A 2 -9.63 -3.74 15.69
C ASN A 2 -9.32 -2.44 14.91
N SER A 3 -8.81 -1.42 15.61
CA SER A 3 -8.56 -0.09 15.04
C SER A 3 -7.63 -0.15 13.82
N THR A 4 -6.66 -1.08 13.81
CA THR A 4 -5.71 -1.27 12.71
C THR A 4 -6.38 -1.88 11.47
N THR A 5 -7.19 -2.93 11.63
CA THR A 5 -7.92 -3.54 10.51
C THR A 5 -8.89 -2.55 9.87
N ALA A 6 -9.57 -1.75 10.68
CA ALA A 6 -10.45 -0.69 10.19
C ALA A 6 -9.67 0.37 9.40
N ALA A 7 -8.51 0.81 9.91
CA ALA A 7 -7.64 1.76 9.21
C ALA A 7 -7.14 1.22 7.86
N LEU A 8 -6.66 -0.03 7.83
CA LEU A 8 -6.24 -0.70 6.59
C LEU A 8 -7.38 -0.80 5.58
N THR A 9 -8.58 -1.19 6.03
CA THR A 9 -9.77 -1.28 5.17
C THR A 9 -10.17 0.08 4.60
N ILE A 10 -10.04 1.15 5.40
CA ILE A 10 -10.31 2.51 4.94
C ILE A 10 -9.32 2.92 3.85
N LEU A 11 -8.02 2.67 4.05
CA LEU A 11 -6.99 2.98 3.05
C LEU A 11 -7.21 2.19 1.75
N PHE A 12 -7.46 0.88 1.87
CA PHE A 12 -7.75 0.00 0.75
C PHE A 12 -8.89 0.51 -0.14
N ASN A 13 -9.97 0.98 0.47
CA ASN A 13 -11.13 1.50 -0.26
C ASN A 13 -10.90 2.87 -0.90
N LYS A 14 -9.89 3.61 -0.44
CA LYS A 14 -9.50 4.93 -0.98
C LYS A 14 -8.53 4.84 -2.15
N ILE A 15 -7.95 3.68 -2.45
CA ILE A 15 -6.96 3.54 -3.52
C ILE A 15 -7.57 4.00 -4.86
N PRO A 16 -7.04 5.07 -5.47
CA PRO A 16 -7.55 5.56 -6.75
C PRO A 16 -7.25 4.57 -7.88
N ARG A 17 -8.13 4.52 -8.89
CA ARG A 17 -7.97 3.61 -10.05
C ARG A 17 -7.66 4.31 -11.37
N ARG A 18 -7.53 5.63 -11.35
CA ARG A 18 -7.32 6.43 -12.56
C ARG A 18 -6.16 7.39 -12.34
N HIS A 19 -5.31 7.53 -13.35
CA HIS A 19 -4.20 8.45 -13.29
C HIS A 19 -4.70 9.90 -13.44
N SER A 20 -4.46 10.73 -12.42
CA SER A 20 -4.71 12.18 -12.41
C SER A 20 -3.77 12.84 -11.39
N ILE A 21 -3.60 14.16 -11.48
CA ILE A 21 -2.75 14.92 -10.54
C ILE A 21 -3.29 14.79 -9.10
N GLU A 22 -4.60 14.82 -8.92
CA GLU A 22 -5.25 14.65 -7.62
C GLU A 22 -5.00 13.24 -7.09
N ASN A 23 -5.22 12.22 -7.93
CA ASN A 23 -5.02 10.83 -7.53
C ASN A 23 -3.56 10.47 -7.26
N ILE A 24 -2.59 11.16 -7.89
CA ILE A 24 -1.17 11.03 -7.53
C ILE A 24 -0.92 11.56 -6.12
N LYS A 25 -1.54 12.68 -5.71
CA LYS A 25 -1.39 13.19 -4.35
C LYS A 25 -2.04 12.24 -3.34
N ASP A 26 -3.26 11.79 -3.64
CA ASP A 26 -4.02 10.89 -2.78
C ASP A 26 -3.27 9.57 -2.57
N ILE A 27 -2.78 8.94 -3.64
CA ILE A 27 -2.04 7.69 -3.50
C ILE A 27 -0.74 7.89 -2.71
N ASN A 28 0.00 8.99 -2.89
CA ASN A 28 1.18 9.26 -2.06
C ASN A 28 0.83 9.42 -0.56
N SER A 29 -0.29 10.07 -0.23
CA SER A 29 -0.79 10.13 1.16
C SER A 29 -1.10 8.74 1.70
N ILE A 30 -1.78 7.90 0.90
CA ILE A 30 -2.09 6.52 1.25
C ILE A 30 -0.80 5.72 1.50
N LEU A 31 0.24 5.87 0.67
CA LEU A 31 1.52 5.19 0.85
C LEU A 31 2.21 5.56 2.17
N THR A 32 2.14 6.84 2.58
CA THR A 32 2.66 7.29 3.87
C THR A 32 1.86 6.71 5.04
N GLU A 33 0.53 6.81 4.99
CA GLU A 33 -0.33 6.26 6.04
C GLU A 33 -0.19 4.73 6.17
N TYR A 34 0.00 4.04 5.04
CA TYR A 34 0.23 2.60 5.01
C TYR A 34 1.58 2.21 5.63
N GLU A 35 2.66 2.94 5.32
CA GLU A 35 3.96 2.72 5.95
C GLU A 35 3.89 2.86 7.47
N ASP A 36 3.17 3.88 7.97
CA ASP A 36 2.99 4.09 9.40
C ASP A 36 2.22 2.95 10.07
N LEU A 37 1.24 2.36 9.37
CA LEU A 37 0.53 1.17 9.84
C LEU A 37 1.44 -0.07 9.83
N LEU A 38 2.25 -0.26 8.80
CA LEU A 38 3.22 -1.35 8.73
C LEU A 38 4.19 -1.32 9.90
N LYS A 39 4.80 -0.16 10.19
CA LYS A 39 5.68 0.04 11.35
C LYS A 39 5.00 -0.27 12.68
N LYS A 40 3.73 0.15 12.82
CA LYS A 40 2.94 -0.16 14.03
C LYS A 40 2.73 -1.66 14.18
N ILE A 41 2.37 -2.37 13.11
CA ILE A 41 2.12 -3.81 13.13
C ILE A 41 3.41 -4.58 13.41
N GLU A 42 4.50 -4.23 12.72
CA GLU A 42 5.84 -4.80 12.93
C GLU A 42 6.26 -4.76 14.40
N SER A 43 5.95 -3.65 15.09
CA SER A 43 6.32 -3.44 16.50
C SER A 43 5.52 -4.25 17.54
N ILE A 44 4.49 -4.99 17.13
CA ILE A 44 3.61 -5.72 18.07
C ILE A 44 4.34 -6.92 18.69
N ASN A 45 4.94 -7.78 17.85
CA ASN A 45 5.70 -8.95 18.29
C ASN A 45 6.57 -9.51 17.15
N SER A 46 7.41 -10.50 17.47
CA SER A 46 8.31 -11.13 16.49
C SER A 46 7.63 -11.94 15.38
N PHE A 47 6.34 -12.29 15.53
CA PHE A 47 5.58 -12.88 14.43
C PHE A 47 5.34 -11.82 13.36
N TYR A 48 4.83 -10.65 13.76
CA TYR A 48 4.58 -9.56 12.82
C TYR A 48 5.86 -9.03 12.20
N GLU A 49 6.91 -8.79 12.99
CA GLU A 49 8.23 -8.36 12.52
C GLU A 49 8.72 -9.15 11.30
N LYS A 50 8.64 -10.49 11.36
CA LYS A 50 9.12 -11.36 10.28
C LYS A 50 8.19 -11.37 9.06
N ASN A 51 6.89 -11.26 9.29
CA ASN A 51 5.89 -11.39 8.23
C ASN A 51 5.54 -10.05 7.56
N THR A 52 5.90 -8.90 8.16
CA THR A 52 5.63 -7.59 7.58
C THR A 52 6.73 -7.07 6.67
N MET A 53 7.94 -7.64 6.72
CA MET A 53 9.12 -7.16 5.98
C MET A 53 8.86 -7.07 4.47
N VAL A 54 8.18 -8.07 3.88
CA VAL A 54 7.87 -8.10 2.44
C VAL A 54 7.03 -6.91 1.98
N PHE A 55 6.16 -6.38 2.84
CA PHE A 55 5.28 -5.26 2.46
C PHE A 55 6.02 -3.93 2.38
N PHE A 56 7.17 -3.79 3.03
CA PHE A 56 8.02 -2.60 2.85
C PHE A 56 8.68 -2.62 1.46
N ASP A 57 9.14 -3.77 0.99
CA ASP A 57 9.68 -3.94 -0.37
C ASP A 57 8.60 -3.67 -1.44
N ASP A 58 7.39 -4.21 -1.23
CA ASP A 58 6.23 -3.92 -2.08
C ASP A 58 5.94 -2.42 -2.13
N LEU A 59 5.99 -1.75 -0.98
CA LEU A 59 5.71 -0.31 -0.87
C LEU A 59 6.72 0.52 -1.68
N ASP A 60 7.99 0.15 -1.64
CA ASP A 60 9.04 0.81 -2.42
C ASP A 60 8.89 0.56 -3.92
N SER A 61 8.48 -0.65 -4.32
CA SER A 61 8.12 -0.97 -5.70
C SER A 61 6.96 -0.10 -6.20
N VAL A 62 5.89 0.03 -5.40
CA VAL A 62 4.73 0.87 -5.71
C VAL A 62 5.15 2.34 -5.83
N ARG A 63 5.96 2.87 -4.91
CA ARG A 63 6.49 4.24 -4.98
C ARG A 63 7.25 4.50 -6.27
N LEU A 64 8.08 3.54 -6.69
CA LEU A 64 8.84 3.66 -7.94
C LEU A 64 7.90 3.73 -9.14
N LYS A 65 6.83 2.92 -9.17
CA LYS A 65 5.82 2.96 -10.24
C LYS A 65 5.03 4.27 -10.24
N ILE A 66 4.60 4.77 -9.08
CA ILE A 66 3.97 6.10 -8.98
C ILE A 66 4.91 7.19 -9.49
N LYS A 67 6.20 7.16 -9.13
CA LYS A 67 7.19 8.08 -9.67
C LYS A 67 7.27 8.01 -11.19
N LYS A 68 7.35 6.81 -11.77
CA LYS A 68 7.35 6.59 -13.23
C LYS A 68 6.06 7.09 -13.90
N SER A 69 4.91 7.01 -13.23
CA SER A 69 3.64 7.56 -13.73
C SER A 69 3.66 9.08 -13.92
N THR A 70 4.58 9.78 -13.26
CA THR A 70 4.73 11.24 -13.39
C THR A 70 5.85 11.68 -14.35
N ASP A 71 6.64 10.75 -14.89
CA ASP A 71 7.82 11.07 -15.70
C ASP A 71 7.45 11.82 -16.98
N ASN A 72 8.00 13.01 -17.20
CA ASN A 72 7.74 13.83 -18.38
C ASN A 72 8.16 13.18 -19.71
N LYS A 73 9.03 12.18 -19.67
CA LYS A 73 9.46 11.40 -20.84
C LYS A 73 8.52 10.24 -21.17
N ALA A 74 7.64 9.84 -20.24
CA ALA A 74 6.68 8.78 -20.45
C ALA A 74 5.47 9.27 -21.26
N SER A 75 5.00 8.45 -22.20
CA SER A 75 3.75 8.72 -22.91
C SER A 75 2.56 8.64 -21.95
N LYS A 76 1.43 9.28 -22.29
CA LYS A 76 0.19 9.21 -21.49
C LYS A 76 -0.21 7.77 -21.16
N LYS A 77 -0.17 6.87 -22.16
CA LYS A 77 -0.48 5.45 -21.97
C LYS A 77 0.46 4.78 -20.98
N MET A 78 1.77 5.07 -21.04
CA MET A 78 2.73 4.51 -20.08
C MET A 78 2.48 5.03 -18.66
N LYS A 79 2.16 6.32 -18.51
CA LYS A 79 1.81 6.91 -17.22
C LYS A 79 0.59 6.24 -16.60
N ASP A 80 -0.46 6.10 -17.40
CA ASP A 80 -1.71 5.46 -17.01
C ASP A 80 -1.45 3.99 -16.61
N ASN A 81 -0.64 3.24 -17.37
CA ASN A 81 -0.26 1.86 -17.04
C ASN A 81 0.53 1.77 -15.73
N PHE A 82 1.56 2.59 -15.53
CA PHE A 82 2.34 2.57 -14.29
C PHE A 82 1.48 2.90 -13.07
N PHE A 83 0.53 3.81 -13.22
CA PHE A 83 -0.39 4.16 -12.14
C PHE A 83 -1.36 3.03 -11.83
N ASP A 84 -1.92 2.38 -12.86
CA ASP A 84 -2.82 1.24 -12.71
C ASP A 84 -2.13 0.05 -12.05
N GLU A 85 -0.92 -0.29 -12.51
CA GLU A 85 -0.06 -1.32 -11.90
C GLU A 85 0.23 -1.00 -10.43
N ALA A 86 0.64 0.23 -10.12
CA ALA A 86 0.92 0.65 -8.75
C ALA A 86 -0.32 0.56 -7.84
N SER A 87 -1.49 0.92 -8.37
CA SER A 87 -2.76 0.88 -7.63
C SER A 87 -3.21 -0.56 -7.37
N GLY A 88 -3.02 -1.45 -8.35
CA GLY A 88 -3.28 -2.88 -8.21
C GLY A 88 -2.37 -3.53 -7.17
N GLU A 89 -1.05 -3.33 -7.29
CA GLU A 89 -0.08 -3.89 -6.35
C GLU A 89 -0.27 -3.39 -4.92
N LEU A 90 -0.57 -2.09 -4.73
CA LEU A 90 -0.87 -1.55 -3.41
C LEU A 90 -2.09 -2.23 -2.79
N LYS A 91 -3.10 -2.49 -3.62
CA LYS A 91 -4.34 -3.11 -3.18
C LYS A 91 -4.12 -4.56 -2.76
N ASP A 92 -3.34 -5.30 -3.54
CA ASP A 92 -2.98 -6.69 -3.25
C ASP A 92 -2.12 -6.77 -1.98
N SER A 93 -1.13 -5.88 -1.84
CA SER A 93 -0.29 -5.77 -0.64
C SER A 93 -1.11 -5.49 0.63
N MET A 94 -2.02 -4.51 0.58
CA MET A 94 -2.89 -4.18 1.73
C MET A 94 -3.83 -5.33 2.09
N GLN A 95 -4.39 -6.03 1.09
CA GLN A 95 -5.26 -7.18 1.32
C GLN A 95 -4.49 -8.31 2.02
N ALA A 96 -3.29 -8.62 1.55
CA ALA A 96 -2.44 -9.63 2.16
C ALA A 96 -2.04 -9.25 3.61
N LEU A 97 -1.74 -7.98 3.87
CA LEU A 97 -1.45 -7.52 5.24
C LEU A 97 -2.67 -7.67 6.17
N ILE A 98 -3.88 -7.37 5.69
CA ILE A 98 -5.12 -7.56 6.48
C ILE A 98 -5.26 -9.04 6.90
N GLU A 99 -4.95 -9.97 6.02
CA GLU A 99 -5.01 -11.41 6.29
C GLU A 99 -3.95 -11.85 7.30
N ILE A 100 -2.70 -11.40 7.15
CA ILE A 100 -1.63 -11.67 8.12
C ILE A 100 -1.97 -11.09 9.49
N TYR A 101 -2.52 -9.88 9.53
CA TYR A 101 -2.93 -9.22 10.76
C TYR A 101 -4.10 -9.94 11.45
N ALA A 102 -5.03 -10.51 10.69
CA ALA A 102 -6.10 -11.33 11.24
C ALA A 102 -5.54 -12.64 11.82
N GLY A 103 -4.73 -13.38 11.05
CA GLY A 103 -4.18 -14.67 11.47
C GLY A 103 -3.22 -14.58 12.66
N GLY A 104 -2.38 -13.54 12.72
CA GLY A 104 -1.47 -13.34 13.86
C GLY A 104 -2.19 -13.08 15.18
N ASN A 105 -3.36 -12.44 15.14
CA ASN A 105 -4.19 -12.20 16.33
C ASN A 105 -4.91 -13.45 16.83
N GLU A 106 -5.09 -14.48 16.00
CA GLU A 106 -5.67 -15.77 16.42
C GLU A 106 -4.64 -16.67 17.11
N THR A 107 -3.34 -16.40 16.89
CA THR A 107 -2.21 -17.17 17.45
C THR A 107 -1.59 -16.55 18.72
N LEU A 108 -2.10 -15.40 19.17
CA LEU A 108 -1.71 -14.70 20.40
C LEU A 108 -2.65 -15.04 21.55
#